data_AF-A0A9E0MGV6-F1
#
_entry.id   AF-A0A9E0MGV6-F1
#
_cell.length_a   1.000
_cell.length_b   1.000
_cell.length_c   1.000
_cell.angle_alpha   90.00
_cell.angle_beta   90.00
_cell.angle_gamma   90.00
#
_symmetry.space_group_name_H-M   'P 1'
#
loop_
_entity.id
_entity.type
_entity.pdbx_description
1 polymer ?
#
loop_
_entity_poly.entity_id
_entity_poly.type
_entity_poly.pdbx_seq_one_letter_code
_entity_poly.pdbx_strand_id
1 'polypeptide(L)' 'EIRQDQILGEYRYAHPVFDRVAIAAQAQVPQLQGQRSTFFCGAWMGYGFHEDGLKAGLAVARQLLSGIDQRASRLVAA' A
#
# COMPACT_ATOMS: atom_id res chain seq x y z
N GLU A 1 4.21 -8.16 35.28
CA GLU A 1 4.29 -6.85 34.60
C GLU A 1 5.74 -6.36 34.64
N ILE A 2 6.21 -5.60 33.65
CA ILE A 2 7.61 -5.11 33.60
C ILE A 2 7.77 -3.95 34.60
N ARG A 3 8.90 -3.86 35.32
CA ARG A 3 9.19 -2.74 36.23
C ARG A 3 9.41 -1.44 35.44
N GLN A 4 8.81 -0.35 35.91
CA GLN A 4 8.80 0.93 35.18
C GLN A 4 10.21 1.47 34.89
N ASP A 5 11.15 1.30 35.82
CA ASP A 5 12.55 1.73 35.68
C ASP A 5 13.37 0.90 34.69
N GLN A 6 12.79 -0.19 34.16
CA GLN A 6 13.42 -1.07 33.18
C GLN A 6 12.79 -0.99 31.78
N ILE A 7 11.78 -0.14 31.59
CA ILE A 7 11.15 0.06 30.29
C ILE A 7 12.04 0.98 29.45
N LEU A 8 12.59 0.46 28.35
CA LEU A 8 13.39 1.24 27.40
C LEU A 8 12.54 2.02 26.39
N GLY A 9 11.31 1.55 26.15
CA GLY A 9 10.37 2.19 25.25
C GLY A 9 9.01 1.53 25.28
N GLU A 10 7.97 2.34 25.10
CA GLU A 10 6.58 1.91 24.96
C GLU A 10 6.04 2.44 23.65
N TYR A 11 5.39 1.57 22.88
CA TYR A 11 4.88 1.91 21.57
C TYR A 11 3.42 1.44 21.46
N ARG A 12 2.58 2.32 20.91
CA ARG A 12 1.19 2.01 20.60
C ARG A 12 1.07 1.74 19.10
N TYR A 13 0.67 0.51 18.76
CA TYR A 13 0.42 0.09 17.39
C TYR A 13 -1.04 -0.36 17.25
N ALA A 14 -1.61 -0.07 16.09
CA ALA A 14 -2.88 -0.66 15.67
C ALA A 14 -2.60 -1.76 14.65
N HIS A 15 -3.27 -2.90 14.82
CA HIS A 15 -3.22 -4.00 13.86
C HIS A 15 -4.51 -4.00 13.04
N PRO A 16 -4.42 -4.09 11.70
CA PRO A 16 -5.61 -4.20 10.86
C PRO A 16 -6.36 -5.49 11.17
N VAL A 17 -7.70 -5.39 11.21
CA VAL A 17 -8.59 -6.55 11.35
C VAL A 17 -8.98 -7.01 9.96
N PHE A 18 -8.54 -8.21 9.57
CA PHE A 18 -8.86 -8.82 8.29
C PHE A 18 -10.11 -9.69 8.38
N ASP A 19 -11.24 -9.06 8.68
CA ASP A 19 -12.54 -9.73 8.60
C ASP A 19 -12.98 -9.93 7.15
N ARG A 20 -14.13 -10.58 6.95
CA ARG A 20 -14.65 -10.86 5.61
C ARG A 20 -14.91 -9.59 4.79
N VAL A 21 -15.33 -8.51 5.43
CA VAL A 21 -15.63 -7.24 4.75
C VAL A 21 -14.33 -6.58 4.31
N ALA A 22 -13.32 -6.56 5.17
CA ALA A 22 -11.99 -6.04 4.85
C ALA A 22 -11.36 -6.81 3.68
N ILE A 23 -11.41 -8.15 3.71
CA ILE A 23 -10.85 -8.98 2.62
C ILE A 23 -11.62 -8.76 1.31
N ALA A 24 -12.95 -8.64 1.36
CA ALA A 24 -13.74 -8.31 0.16
C ALA A 24 -13.39 -6.92 -0.40
N ALA A 25 -13.13 -5.94 0.47
CA ALA A 25 -12.73 -4.60 0.07
C ALA A 25 -11.33 -4.56 -0.57
N GLN A 26 -10.39 -5.40 -0.13
CA GLN A 26 -9.04 -5.50 -0.73
C GLN A 26 -9.12 -5.77 -2.24
N ALA A 27 -10.05 -6.62 -2.68
CA ALA A 27 -10.25 -6.94 -4.10
C ALA A 27 -10.71 -5.74 -4.96
N GLN A 28 -11.23 -4.69 -4.33
CA GLN A 28 -11.70 -3.48 -5.03
C GLN A 28 -10.62 -2.41 -5.16
N VAL A 29 -9.57 -2.45 -4.34
CA VAL A 29 -8.49 -1.45 -4.33
C VAL A 29 -7.84 -1.24 -5.71
N PRO A 30 -7.60 -2.28 -6.55
CA PRO A 30 -7.03 -2.07 -7.89
C PRO A 30 -7.80 -1.06 -8.76
N GLN A 31 -9.13 -0.95 -8.56
CA GLN A 31 -9.98 -0.03 -9.31
C GLN A 31 -9.75 1.44 -8.92
N LEU A 32 -9.17 1.70 -7.75
CA LEU A 32 -8.89 3.05 -7.23
C LEU A 32 -7.57 3.61 -7.75
N GLN A 33 -6.67 2.76 -8.24
CA GLN A 33 -5.33 3.15 -8.63
C GLN A 33 -5.33 4.13 -9.81
N GLY A 34 -4.57 5.21 -9.68
CA GLY A 34 -4.41 6.23 -10.72
C GLY A 34 -5.58 7.21 -10.84
N GLN A 35 -6.68 6.99 -10.11
CA GLN A 35 -7.76 7.97 -10.05
C GLN A 35 -7.25 9.26 -9.42
N ARG A 36 -7.45 10.39 -10.12
CA ARG A 36 -6.95 11.71 -9.68
C ARG A 36 -5.46 11.70 -9.32
N SER A 37 -4.66 10.94 -10.08
CA SER A 37 -3.22 10.79 -9.84
C SER A 37 -2.86 10.26 -8.44
N THR A 38 -3.77 9.53 -7.79
CA THR A 38 -3.58 8.95 -6.47
C THR A 38 -3.43 7.43 -6.57
N PHE A 39 -2.51 6.87 -5.78
CA PHE A 39 -2.25 5.44 -5.73
C PHE A 39 -2.18 4.98 -4.28
N PHE A 40 -2.71 3.80 -4.01
CA PHE A 40 -2.70 3.18 -2.70
C PHE A 40 -1.75 1.97 -2.70
N CYS A 41 -0.94 1.84 -1.65
CA CYS A 41 -0.09 0.68 -1.39
C CYS A 41 0.11 0.51 0.12
N GLY A 42 0.09 -0.73 0.60
CA GLY A 42 0.40 -1.03 2.00
C GLY A 42 0.16 -2.50 2.36
N ALA A 43 0.67 -2.91 3.52
CA ALA A 43 0.56 -4.29 4.01
C ALA A 43 -0.89 -4.77 4.18
N TRP A 44 -1.81 -3.84 4.42
CA TRP A 44 -3.25 -4.08 4.52
C TRP A 44 -3.89 -4.50 3.18
N MET A 45 -3.18 -4.42 2.07
CA MET A 45 -3.65 -4.95 0.77
C MET A 45 -3.41 -6.47 0.62
N GLY A 46 -2.78 -7.10 1.62
CA GLY A 46 -2.64 -8.55 1.75
C GLY A 46 -3.03 -9.01 3.16
N TYR A 47 -2.19 -9.78 3.82
CA TYR A 47 -2.46 -10.32 5.17
C TYR A 47 -1.74 -9.54 6.28
N GLY A 48 -1.26 -8.32 5.99
CA GLY A 48 -0.64 -7.44 6.97
C GLY A 48 0.85 -7.67 7.18
N PHE A 49 1.50 -8.51 6.37
CA PHE A 49 2.94 -8.74 6.48
C PHE A 49 3.76 -7.68 5.75
N HIS A 50 5.02 -7.54 6.13
CA HIS A 50 5.97 -6.64 5.48
C HIS A 50 6.10 -6.93 3.97
N GLU A 51 6.05 -8.22 3.58
CA GLU A 51 6.10 -8.66 2.19
C GLU A 51 4.89 -8.16 1.38
N ASP A 52 3.71 -8.10 1.99
CA ASP A 52 2.51 -7.58 1.32
C ASP A 52 2.66 -6.09 1.02
N GLY A 53 3.23 -5.34 1.97
CA GLY A 53 3.57 -3.94 1.80
C GLY A 53 4.59 -3.72 0.69
N LEU A 54 5.65 -4.52 0.67
CA LEU A 54 6.68 -4.47 -0.38
C LEU A 54 6.08 -4.74 -1.77
N LYS A 55 5.30 -5.82 -1.91
CA LYS A 55 4.65 -6.17 -3.17
C LYS A 55 3.71 -5.07 -3.66
N ALA A 56 2.88 -4.51 -2.78
CA ALA A 56 1.96 -3.44 -3.11
C ALA A 56 2.70 -2.17 -3.56
N GLY A 57 3.75 -1.78 -2.85
CA GLY A 57 4.58 -0.62 -3.21
C GLY A 57 5.26 -0.80 -4.57
N LEU A 58 5.84 -1.97 -4.82
CA LEU A 58 6.47 -2.29 -6.10
C LEU A 58 5.48 -2.27 -7.27
N ALA A 59 4.25 -2.75 -7.05
CA ALA A 59 3.20 -2.71 -8.06
C ALA A 59 2.82 -1.27 -8.43
N VAL A 60 2.67 -0.38 -7.44
CA VAL A 60 2.39 1.05 -7.68
C VAL A 60 3.54 1.73 -8.41
N ALA A 61 4.79 1.49 -7.99
CA ALA A 61 5.96 2.06 -8.65
C ALA A 61 6.00 1.69 -10.14
N ARG A 62 5.71 0.42 -10.49
CA ARG A 62 5.62 -0.03 -11.89
C ARG A 62 4.51 0.67 -12.67
N GLN A 63 3.34 0.88 -12.07
CA GLN A 63 2.22 1.62 -12.71
C GLN A 63 2.57 3.09 -12.97
N LEU A 64 3.27 3.73 -12.03
CA LEU A 64 3.72 5.10 -12.18
C LEU A 64 4.73 5.25 -13.33
N LEU A 65 5.74 4.37 -13.37
CA LEU A 65 6.75 4.37 -14.43
C LEU A 65 6.12 4.16 -15.81
N SER A 66 5.25 3.17 -15.96
CA SER A 66 4.57 2.93 -17.25
C SER A 66 3.67 4.11 -17.67
N GLY A 67 3.01 4.77 -16.71
CA GLY A 67 2.22 5.97 -16.97
C GLY A 67 3.07 7.17 -17.43
N ILE A 68 4.28 7.32 -16.91
CA ILE A 68 5.25 8.35 -17.34
C ILE A 68 5.70 8.06 -18.78
N ASP A 69 6.09 6.82 -19.06
CA ASP A 69 6.55 6.40 -20.39
C ASP A 69 5.47 6.67 -21.45
N GLN A 70 4.22 6.30 -21.17
CA GLN A 70 3.10 6.53 -22.09
C GLN A 70 2.86 8.03 -22.36
N ARG A 71 3.01 8.90 -21.35
CA ARG A 71 2.87 10.35 -21.54
C ARG A 71 4.00 10.91 -22.39
N ALA A 72 5.24 10.47 -22.14
CA ALA A 72 6.38 10.85 -22.94
C ALA A 72 6.21 10.42 -24.41
N SER A 73 5.76 9.19 -24.66
CA SER A 73 5.49 8.71 -26.03
C SER A 73 4.40 9.52 -26.74
N ARG A 74 3.33 9.91 -26.03
CA ARG A 74 2.26 10.76 -26.63
C ARG A 74 2.73 12.16 -26.98
N LEU A 75 3.66 12.73 -26.21
CA LEU A 75 4.25 14.04 -26.50
C LEU A 75 5.17 14.02 -27.72
N VAL A 76 5.84 12.90 -27.99
CA VAL A 76 6.72 12.72 -29.17
C VAL A 76 5.92 12.42 -30.44
N ALA A 77 4.76 11.78 -30.30
CA ALA A 77 3.89 11.39 -31.43
C ALA A 77 2.88 12.48 -31.85
N ALA A 78 2.80 13.61 -31.13
CA ALA A 78 1.95 14.76 -31.42
C ALA A 78 2.76 15.88 -32.06
#